data_AF-A0A2G3NS48-F1
#
_entry.id   AF-A0A2G3NS48-F1
#
_cell.length_a   1.000
_cell.length_b   1.000
_cell.length_c   1.000
_cell.angle_alpha   90.00
_cell.angle_beta   90.00
_cell.angle_gamma   90.00
#
_symmetry.space_group_name_H-M   'P 1'
#
loop_
_entity.id
_entity.type
_entity.pdbx_description
1 polymer ?
#
loop_
_entity_poly.entity_id
_entity_poly.type
_entity_poly.pdbx_seq_one_letter_code
_entity_poly.pdbx_strand_id
1 'polypeptide(L)' 'MTLSVILNIIMIAIGVIIHMIGFGYLFFNRSIHISSRGRVSICFTGKYSDLMTALWIIGSIIMIIGGTMLVNALIL' A
#
# COMPACT_ATOMS: atom_id res chain seq x y z
N MET A 1 -13.07 -2.52 24.35
CA MET A 1 -12.07 -1.99 23.41
C MET A 1 -11.78 -0.54 23.79
N THR A 2 -10.52 -0.19 24.06
CA THR A 2 -10.16 1.19 24.45
C THR A 2 -10.23 2.12 23.23
N LEU A 3 -10.46 3.42 23.46
CA LEU A 3 -10.50 4.43 22.40
C LEU A 3 -9.23 4.41 21.53
N SER A 4 -8.06 4.15 22.13
CA SER A 4 -6.79 4.05 21.41
C SER A 4 -6.75 2.90 20.40
N VAL A 5 -7.33 1.75 20.75
CA VAL A 5 -7.43 0.59 19.84
C VAL A 5 -8.38 0.88 18.68
N ILE A 6 -9.51 1.56 18.96
CA ILE A 6 -10.48 1.95 17.91
C ILE A 6 -9.81 2.92 16.91
N LEU A 7 -9.11 3.94 17.40
CA LEU A 7 -8.40 4.90 16.56
C LEU A 7 -7.29 4.23 15.73
N ASN A 8 -6.60 3.25 16.31
CA ASN A 8 -5.58 2.47 15.60
C ASN A 8 -6.19 1.66 14.44
N ILE A 9 -7.32 0.99 14.67
CA ILE A 9 -8.03 0.23 13.62
C ILE A 9 -8.49 1.15 12.49
N ILE A 10 -9.00 2.34 12.81
CA ILE A 10 -9.40 3.34 11.79
C ILE A 10 -8.18 3.75 10.96
N MET A 11 -7.05 4.02 11.61
CA MET A 11 -5.79 4.37 10.93
C MET A 11 -5.33 3.25 9.99
N ILE A 12 -5.36 1.99 10.44
CA ILE A 12 -5.05 0.82 9.58
C ILE A 12 -6.01 0.76 8.40
N ALA A 13 -7.32 0.90 8.63
CA ALA A 13 -8.33 0.84 7.58
C ALA A 13 -8.12 1.92 6.50
N ILE A 14 -7.79 3.15 6.91
CA ILE A 14 -7.43 4.23 5.98
C ILE A 14 -6.17 3.86 5.19
N GLY A 15 -5.14 3.34 5.86
CA GLY A 15 -3.92 2.86 5.21
C GLY A 15 -4.19 1.79 4.15
N VAL A 16 -5.05 0.81 4.47
CA VAL A 16 -5.47 -0.24 3.53
C VAL A 16 -6.17 0.35 2.32
N ILE A 17 -7.13 1.27 2.50
CA ILE A 17 -7.86 1.88 1.38
C ILE A 17 -6.91 2.64 0.46
N ILE A 18 -6.03 3.48 1.03
CA ILE A 18 -5.03 4.23 0.27
C ILE A 18 -4.10 3.28 -0.50
N HIS A 19 -3.63 2.22 0.18
CA HIS A 19 -2.77 1.22 -0.43
C HIS A 19 -3.47 0.53 -1.61
N MET A 20 -4.72 0.09 -1.44
CA MET A 20 -5.47 -0.62 -2.48
C MET A 20 -5.77 0.27 -3.68
N ILE A 21 -6.03 1.57 -3.47
CA ILE A 21 -6.21 2.52 -4.57
C ILE A 21 -4.91 2.68 -5.36
N GLY A 22 -3.80 2.98 -4.69
CA GLY A 22 -2.50 3.14 -5.33
C GLY A 22 -2.05 1.86 -6.05
N PHE A 23 -2.13 0.72 -5.37
CA PHE A 23 -1.81 -0.59 -5.95
C PHE A 23 -2.71 -0.92 -7.13
N GLY A 24 -4.03 -0.75 -6.99
CA GLY A 24 -4.99 -1.06 -8.05
C GLY A 24 -4.71 -0.25 -9.31
N TYR A 25 -4.48 1.06 -9.18
CA TYR A 25 -4.11 1.89 -10.32
C TYR A 25 -2.83 1.40 -11.00
N LEU A 26 -1.76 1.18 -10.24
CA LEU A 26 -0.48 0.72 -10.78
C LEU A 26 -0.58 -0.67 -11.40
N PHE A 27 -1.42 -1.54 -10.83
CA PHE A 27 -1.67 -2.87 -11.35
C PHE A 27 -2.32 -2.78 -12.73
N PHE A 28 -3.38 -1.99 -12.90
CA PHE A 28 -4.06 -1.88 -14.19
C PHE A 28 -3.34 -0.98 -15.20
N ASN A 29 -2.40 -0.12 -14.76
CA ASN A 29 -1.62 0.79 -15.60
C ASN A 29 -0.13 0.42 -15.63
N ARG A 30 0.17 -0.87 -15.82
CA ARG A 30 1.53 -1.37 -16.07
C ARG A 30 1.64 -2.11 -17.38
N SER A 31 2.77 -1.99 -18.03
CA SER A 31 3.21 -2.89 -19.10
C SER A 31 4.28 -3.82 -18.56
N ILE A 32 4.22 -5.09 -18.98
CA ILE A 32 5.23 -6.10 -18.67
C ILE A 32 5.93 -6.45 -19.97
N HIS A 33 7.23 -6.18 -20.04
CA HIS A 33 8.06 -6.54 -21.17
C HIS A 33 9.00 -7.68 -20.76
N ILE A 34 8.95 -8.78 -21.50
CA ILE A 34 9.82 -9.94 -21.29
C ILE A 34 10.78 -10.00 -22.47
N SER A 35 12.07 -9.78 -22.21
CA SER A 35 13.10 -9.86 -23.25
C SER A 35 13.33 -11.31 -23.69
N SER A 36 13.88 -11.48 -24.89
CA SER A 36 14.25 -12.80 -25.43
C SER A 36 15.29 -13.57 -24.60
N ARG A 37 16.02 -12.87 -23.70
CA ARG A 37 16.94 -13.47 -22.73
C ARG A 37 16.29 -13.76 -21.36
N GLY A 38 14.97 -13.65 -21.26
CA GLY A 38 14.20 -13.92 -20.04
C GLY A 38 14.16 -12.79 -19.00
N ARG A 39 14.67 -11.59 -19.30
CA ARG A 39 14.57 -10.44 -18.37
C ARG A 39 13.15 -9.88 -18.39
N VAL A 40 12.51 -9.81 -17.22
CA VAL A 40 11.20 -9.19 -17.03
C VAL A 40 11.39 -7.73 -16.58
N SER A 41 10.76 -6.80 -17.28
CA SER A 41 10.69 -5.38 -16.93
C SER A 41 9.24 -4.99 -16.74
N ILE A 42 8.95 -4.25 -15.67
CA ILE A 42 7.62 -3.69 -15.40
C ILE A 42 7.76 -2.18 -15.51
N CYS A 43 6.97 -1.57 -16.40
CA CYS A 43 6.90 -0.12 -16.55
C CYS A 43 5.50 0.35 -16.22
N PHE A 44 5.38 1.38 -15.39
CA PHE A 44 4.09 2.02 -15.12
C PHE A 44 3.81 3.07 -16.21
N THR A 45 2.65 2.98 -16.84
CA THR A 45 2.30 3.74 -18.06
C THR A 45 1.17 4.76 -17.86
N GLY A 46 0.60 4.83 -16.66
CA GLY A 46 -0.50 5.74 -16.34
C GLY A 46 -0.03 7.17 -16.08
N LYS A 47 -0.82 8.18 -16.51
CA LYS A 47 -0.56 9.61 -16.27
C LYS A 47 -0.29 9.96 -14.80
N TYR A 48 -0.86 9.19 -13.88
CA TYR A 48 -0.73 9.40 -12.43
C TYR A 48 0.16 8.35 -11.76
N SER A 49 1.01 7.62 -12.50
CA SER A 49 1.85 6.54 -11.96
C SER A 49 2.64 6.97 -10.74
N ASP A 50 3.25 8.15 -10.77
CA ASP A 50 4.16 8.60 -9.71
C ASP A 50 3.38 8.95 -8.45
N LEU A 51 2.25 9.66 -8.61
CA LEU A 51 1.32 9.96 -7.52
C LEU A 51 0.74 8.68 -6.90
N MET A 52 0.35 7.72 -7.74
CA MET A 52 -0.25 6.46 -7.28
C MET A 52 0.78 5.55 -6.61
N THR A 53 2.05 5.62 -7.04
CA THR A 53 3.19 5.00 -6.35
C THR A 53 3.41 5.62 -4.98
N ALA A 54 3.38 6.96 -4.87
CA ALA A 54 3.48 7.64 -3.58
C ALA A 54 2.33 7.25 -2.65
N LEU A 55 1.08 7.22 -3.14
CA LEU A 55 -0.08 6.79 -2.37
C LEU A 55 0.07 5.33 -1.90
N TRP A 56 0.47 4.43 -2.78
CA TRP A 56 0.71 3.04 -2.44
C TRP A 56 1.76 2.87 -1.32
N ILE A 57 2.86 3.62 -1.41
CA ILE A 57 3.93 3.62 -0.40
C ILE A 57 3.41 4.19 0.93
N ILE A 58 2.72 5.33 0.91
CA ILE A 58 2.19 5.97 2.13
C ILE A 58 1.17 5.06 2.81
N GLY A 59 0.24 4.46 2.05
CA GLY A 59 -0.71 3.49 2.59
C GLY A 59 -0.01 2.29 3.24
N SER A 60 1.08 1.80 2.63
CA SER A 60 1.92 0.73 3.21
C SER A 60 2.53 1.12 4.55
N ILE A 61 3.11 2.33 4.64
CA ILE A 61 3.74 2.85 5.87
C ILE A 61 2.71 2.96 6.99
N ILE A 62 1.53 3.52 6.70
CA ILE A 62 0.44 3.66 7.68
C ILE A 62 0.03 2.29 8.22
N MET A 63 -0.16 1.30 7.35
CA MET A 63 -0.53 -0.06 7.77
C MET A 63 0.54 -0.71 8.65
N ILE A 64 1.83 -0.54 8.33
CA ILE A 64 2.94 -1.10 9.14
C ILE A 64 2.96 -0.48 10.53
N ILE A 65 2.87 0.85 10.62
CA ILE A 65 2.86 1.57 11.90
C ILE A 65 1.63 1.17 12.72
N GLY A 66 0.45 1.25 12.12
CA GLY A 66 -0.81 0.88 12.77
C GLY A 66 -0.79 -0.57 13.25
N GLY A 67 -0.40 -1.50 12.39
CA GLY A 67 -0.31 -2.92 12.73
C GLY A 67 0.70 -3.22 13.85
N THR A 68 1.87 -2.60 13.83
CA THR A 68 2.88 -2.75 14.89
C THR A 68 2.34 -2.25 16.24
N MET A 69 1.69 -1.09 16.25
CA MET A 69 1.06 -0.54 17.44
C MET A 69 -0.11 -1.41 17.94
N LEU A 70 -0.91 -2.00 17.03
CA LEU A 70 -2.00 -2.90 17.37
C LEU A 70 -1.47 -4.18 18.03
N VAL A 71 -0.45 -4.81 17.44
CA VAL A 71 0.19 -6.00 18.00
C VAL A 71 0.77 -5.70 19.37
N ASN A 72 1.46 -4.57 19.54
CA ASN A 72 1.99 -4.16 20.84
C ASN A 72 0.88 -3.97 21.88
N ALA A 73 -0.26 -3.40 21.50
CA ALA A 73 -1.41 -3.22 22.40
C ALA A 73 -2.16 -4.53 22.74
N LEU A 74 -1.92 -5.61 21.99
CA LEU A 74 -2.53 -6.93 22.23
C LEU A 74 -1.64 -7.88 23.04
N ILE A 75 -0.31 -7.67 23.00
CA ILE A 75 0.67 -8.45 23.77
C ILE A 75 0.81 -7.92 25.20
N LEU A 76 0.63 -6.62 25.40
CA LEU A 76 0.61 -5.97 26.72
C LEU A 76 -0.75 -6.16 27.42
#